data_AF-A0A444ZEA8-F1
#
_entry.id   AF-A0A444ZEA8-F1
#
_cell.length_a   1.000
_cell.length_b   1.000
_cell.length_c   1.000
_cell.angle_alpha   90.00
_cell.angle_beta   90.00
_cell.angle_gamma   90.00
#
_symmetry.space_group_name_H-M   'P 1'
#
loop_
_entity.id
_entity.type
_entity.pdbx_description
1 polymer ?
#
loop_
_entity_poly.entity_id
_entity_poly.type
_entity_poly.pdbx_seq_one_letter_code
_entity_poly.pdbx_strand_id
1 'polypeptide(L)'
;MLKNRPKSIPESHFRKLIAYWRTEKVKAASKANNEPPTQAEMFVETRQSTKRKSLDEDTLDVIVHLQAENKKSKELAIRAFQSIFGKEKAGRVRCHGRVTTPTLLKKNEEIATLKQQHATEKATLEGKVDVMQKEVDELKSLVKMMLQQKSLRSGP
;
A
#
# COMPACT_ATOMS: atom_id res chain seq x y z
N MET A 1 -7.22 8.03 37.64
CA MET A 1 -7.24 6.89 36.69
C MET A 1 -7.53 7.41 35.29
N LEU A 2 -6.83 6.92 34.26
CA LEU A 2 -7.14 7.27 32.88
C LEU A 2 -8.49 6.65 32.47
N LYS A 3 -9.40 7.47 31.93
CA LYS A 3 -10.71 7.02 31.42
C LYS A 3 -10.51 5.98 30.31
N ASN A 4 -11.35 4.95 30.27
CA ASN A 4 -11.35 3.88 29.26
C ASN A 4 -10.07 3.02 29.18
N ARG A 5 -9.20 3.08 30.20
CA ARG A 5 -8.03 2.18 30.28
C ARG A 5 -8.49 0.76 30.68
N PRO A 6 -8.19 -0.29 29.90
CA PRO A 6 -8.40 -1.67 30.33
C PRO A 6 -7.58 -1.99 31.58
N LYS A 7 -8.18 -2.69 32.56
CA LYS A 7 -7.51 -3.05 33.84
C LYS A 7 -6.26 -3.91 33.64
N SER A 8 -6.21 -4.71 32.57
CA SER A 8 -5.09 -5.59 32.21
C SER A 8 -3.86 -4.87 31.66
N ILE A 9 -3.98 -3.61 31.24
CA ILE A 9 -2.88 -2.88 30.59
C ILE A 9 -2.25 -1.92 31.59
N PRO A 10 -0.92 -1.92 31.81
CA PRO A 10 -0.24 -0.93 32.64
C PRO A 10 -0.49 0.52 32.21
N GLU A 11 -0.50 1.46 33.15
CA GLU A 11 -0.85 2.86 32.84
C GLU A 11 0.13 3.49 31.86
N SER A 12 1.41 3.19 32.08
CA SER A 12 2.52 3.65 31.26
C SER A 12 2.33 3.23 29.80
N HIS A 13 1.88 1.99 29.55
CA HIS A 13 1.63 1.48 28.20
C HIS A 13 0.42 2.16 27.56
N PHE A 14 -0.66 2.33 28.31
CA PHE A 14 -1.84 3.04 27.82
C PHE A 14 -1.52 4.50 27.47
N ARG A 15 -0.73 5.21 28.30
CA ARG A 15 -0.27 6.57 27.99
C ARG A 15 0.56 6.64 26.71
N LYS A 16 1.48 5.69 26.51
CA LYS A 16 2.27 5.58 25.26
C LYS A 16 1.36 5.37 24.05
N LEU A 17 0.35 4.52 24.16
CA LEU A 17 -0.63 4.29 23.08
C LEU A 17 -1.42 5.57 22.73
N ILE A 18 -1.91 6.28 23.75
CA ILE A 18 -2.63 7.55 23.54
C ILE A 18 -1.70 8.60 22.90
N ALA A 19 -0.44 8.66 23.32
CA ALA A 19 0.55 9.55 22.70
C ALA A 19 0.79 9.19 21.22
N TYR A 20 0.93 7.90 20.92
CA TYR A 20 1.06 7.40 19.55
C TYR A 20 -0.13 7.81 18.66
N TRP A 21 -1.37 7.62 19.13
CA TRP A 21 -2.57 8.03 18.39
C TRP A 21 -2.71 9.55 18.20
N ARG A 22 -2.06 10.36 19.04
CA ARG A 22 -2.03 11.82 18.90
C ARG A 22 -1.01 12.30 17.88
N THR A 23 -0.13 11.45 17.37
CA THR A 23 0.86 11.83 16.36
C THR A 23 0.18 12.26 15.05
N GLU A 24 0.73 13.28 14.40
CA GLU A 24 0.16 13.81 13.15
C GLU A 24 0.15 12.76 12.03
N LYS A 25 1.13 11.83 12.02
CA LYS A 25 1.13 10.70 11.08
C LYS A 25 -0.12 9.82 11.22
N VAL A 26 -0.48 9.45 12.46
CA VAL A 26 -1.65 8.60 12.72
C VAL A 26 -2.95 9.36 12.47
N LYS A 27 -3.02 10.64 12.85
CA LYS A 27 -4.18 11.48 12.53
C LYS A 27 -4.35 11.68 11.03
N ALA A 28 -3.27 11.95 10.29
CA ALA A 28 -3.31 12.12 8.84
C ALA A 28 -3.78 10.85 8.15
N ALA A 29 -3.27 9.68 8.55
CA ALA A 29 -3.74 8.39 8.04
C ALA A 29 -5.23 8.18 8.34
N SER A 30 -5.67 8.46 9.57
CA SER A 30 -7.10 8.35 9.91
C SER A 30 -7.99 9.30 9.12
N LYS A 31 -7.50 10.49 8.75
CA LYS A 31 -8.24 11.50 7.98
C LYS A 31 -8.31 11.16 6.50
N ALA A 32 -7.19 10.76 5.90
CA ALA A 32 -7.11 10.31 4.51
C ALA A 32 -8.06 9.12 4.26
N ASN A 33 -8.20 8.24 5.25
CA ASN A 33 -9.02 7.04 5.12
C ASN A 33 -10.53 7.29 5.27
N ASN A 34 -11.00 8.52 5.50
CA ASN A 34 -12.43 8.81 5.65
C ASN A 34 -13.16 9.06 4.32
N GLU A 35 -12.46 9.41 3.25
CA GLU A 35 -13.15 9.80 2.02
C GLU A 35 -13.61 8.56 1.24
N PRO A 36 -14.93 8.33 1.08
CA PRO A 36 -15.44 7.12 0.44
C PRO A 36 -14.92 7.00 -1.00
N PRO A 37 -14.77 5.76 -1.51
CA PRO A 37 -14.45 5.55 -2.91
C PRO A 37 -15.54 6.19 -3.80
N THR A 38 -15.10 6.68 -4.94
CA THR A 38 -15.98 7.27 -5.95
C THR A 38 -16.86 6.20 -6.60
N GLN A 39 -17.94 6.64 -7.23
CA GLN A 39 -18.83 5.74 -7.97
C GLN A 39 -18.12 5.04 -9.14
N ALA A 40 -17.14 5.71 -9.74
CA ALA A 40 -16.30 5.14 -10.79
C ALA A 40 -15.42 4.00 -10.25
N GLU A 41 -14.76 4.19 -9.11
CA GLU A 41 -13.96 3.14 -8.45
C GLU A 41 -14.82 1.92 -8.10
N MET A 42 -15.99 2.16 -7.51
CA MET A 42 -16.97 1.11 -7.21
C MET A 42 -17.39 0.34 -8.47
N PHE A 43 -17.62 1.04 -9.59
CA PHE A 43 -17.98 0.41 -10.86
C PHE A 43 -16.86 -0.46 -11.42
N VAL A 44 -15.64 0.08 -11.49
CA VAL A 44 -14.47 -0.64 -12.02
C VAL A 44 -14.24 -1.94 -11.25
N GLU A 45 -14.22 -1.87 -9.92
CA GLU A 45 -13.98 -3.04 -9.09
C GLU A 45 -15.08 -4.08 -9.24
N THR A 46 -16.35 -3.66 -9.20
CA THR A 46 -17.46 -4.60 -9.31
C THR A 46 -17.45 -5.34 -10.65
N ARG A 47 -17.09 -4.66 -11.75
CA ARG A 47 -16.97 -5.28 -13.07
C ARG A 47 -15.75 -6.19 -13.21
N GLN A 48 -14.60 -5.81 -12.65
CA GLN A 48 -13.37 -6.61 -12.72
C GLN A 48 -13.33 -7.79 -11.75
N SER A 49 -14.11 -7.76 -10.65
CA SER A 49 -14.12 -8.80 -9.62
C SER A 49 -14.60 -10.18 -10.10
N THR A 50 -15.29 -10.24 -11.25
CA THR A 50 -15.91 -11.48 -11.75
C THR A 50 -14.89 -12.30 -12.56
N LYS A 51 -14.06 -13.10 -11.88
CA LYS A 51 -13.06 -14.03 -12.48
C LYS A 51 -13.59 -15.04 -13.52
N ARG A 52 -14.88 -15.01 -13.88
CA ARG A 52 -15.55 -16.08 -14.64
C ARG A 52 -16.09 -15.66 -16.01
N LYS A 53 -16.11 -14.38 -16.37
CA LYS A 53 -16.61 -13.91 -17.67
C LYS A 53 -15.72 -12.83 -18.25
N SER A 54 -15.38 -12.94 -19.53
CA SER A 54 -14.79 -11.85 -20.30
C SER A 54 -15.76 -10.67 -20.32
N LEU A 55 -15.25 -9.45 -20.13
CA LEU A 55 -16.03 -8.24 -20.27
C LEU A 55 -16.24 -7.94 -21.76
N ASP A 56 -17.36 -7.29 -22.09
CA ASP A 56 -17.58 -6.70 -23.40
C ASP A 56 -16.61 -5.54 -23.64
N GLU A 57 -16.31 -5.29 -24.92
CA GLU A 57 -15.33 -4.29 -25.34
C GLU A 57 -15.75 -2.86 -24.92
N ASP A 58 -17.04 -2.53 -25.07
CA ASP A 58 -17.60 -1.25 -24.62
C ASP A 58 -17.37 -1.02 -23.12
N THR A 59 -17.61 -2.06 -22.30
CA THR A 59 -17.37 -1.98 -20.85
C THR A 59 -15.88 -1.85 -20.52
N LEU A 60 -14.99 -2.51 -21.28
CA LEU A 60 -13.55 -2.36 -21.11
C LEU A 60 -13.11 -0.93 -21.41
N ASP A 61 -13.58 -0.33 -22.50
CA ASP A 61 -13.28 1.06 -22.88
C ASP A 61 -13.75 2.06 -21.82
N VAL A 62 -14.97 1.87 -21.29
CA VAL A 62 -15.49 2.68 -20.19
C VAL A 62 -14.60 2.54 -18.94
N ILE A 63 -14.18 1.32 -18.60
CA ILE A 63 -13.29 1.08 -17.45
C ILE A 63 -11.95 1.79 -17.65
N VAL A 64 -11.33 1.66 -18.82
CA VAL A 64 -10.05 2.30 -19.14
C VAL A 64 -10.16 3.82 -19.02
N HIS A 65 -11.23 4.40 -19.60
CA HIS A 65 -11.48 5.84 -19.51
C HIS A 65 -11.65 6.31 -18.05
N LEU A 66 -12.48 5.62 -17.26
CA LEU A 66 -12.71 5.96 -15.86
C LEU A 66 -11.45 5.84 -15.01
N GLN A 67 -10.62 4.81 -15.23
CA GLN A 67 -9.35 4.66 -14.54
C GLN A 67 -8.37 5.79 -14.88
N ALA A 68 -8.33 6.23 -16.15
CA ALA A 68 -7.47 7.34 -16.58
C ALA A 68 -7.88 8.67 -15.94
N GLU A 69 -9.18 8.98 -15.88
CA GLU A 69 -9.67 10.20 -15.22
C GLU A 69 -9.49 10.15 -13.69
N ASN A 70 -9.69 8.99 -13.07
CA ASN A 70 -9.49 8.83 -11.63
C ASN A 70 -8.02 9.03 -11.19
N LYS A 71 -7.06 8.67 -12.04
CA LYS A 71 -5.63 8.99 -11.81
C LYS A 71 -5.35 10.49 -11.82
N LYS A 72 -6.17 11.30 -12.50
CA LYS A 72 -6.02 12.76 -12.55
C LYS A 72 -6.67 13.43 -11.34
N SER A 73 -7.94 13.10 -11.04
CA SER A 73 -8.68 13.65 -9.91
C SER A 73 -10.01 12.89 -9.70
N LYS A 74 -10.46 12.80 -8.44
CA LYS A 74 -11.77 12.24 -8.08
C LYS A 74 -12.93 13.02 -8.70
N GLU A 75 -12.86 14.35 -8.75
CA GLU A 75 -13.88 15.19 -9.42
C GLU A 75 -14.00 14.87 -10.92
N LEU A 76 -12.87 14.63 -11.60
CA LEU A 76 -12.87 14.27 -13.00
C LEU A 76 -13.49 12.88 -13.21
N ALA A 77 -13.16 11.91 -12.36
CA ALA A 77 -13.79 10.60 -12.38
C ALA A 77 -15.31 10.66 -12.16
N ILE A 78 -15.76 11.50 -11.23
CA ILE A 78 -17.20 11.72 -10.98
C ILE A 78 -17.88 12.33 -12.21
N ARG A 79 -17.28 13.35 -12.82
CA ARG A 79 -17.82 13.99 -14.04
C ARG A 79 -17.87 13.03 -15.22
N ALA A 80 -16.79 12.28 -15.47
CA ALA A 80 -16.72 11.27 -16.52
C ALA A 80 -17.78 10.19 -16.32
N PHE A 81 -17.92 9.69 -15.10
CA PHE A 81 -18.96 8.71 -14.75
C PHE A 81 -20.37 9.24 -15.02
N GLN A 82 -20.67 10.47 -14.59
CA GLN A 82 -21.95 11.11 -14.86
C GLN A 82 -22.17 11.41 -16.34
N SER A 83 -21.13 11.64 -17.13
CA SER A 83 -21.24 11.83 -18.58
C SER A 83 -21.64 10.53 -19.29
N ILE A 84 -21.11 9.40 -18.85
CA ILE A 84 -21.36 8.08 -19.45
C ILE A 84 -22.73 7.54 -19.02
N PHE A 85 -23.00 7.57 -17.71
CA PHE A 85 -24.19 6.93 -17.14
C PHE A 85 -25.34 7.92 -16.88
N GLY A 86 -25.13 9.22 -17.10
CA GLY A 86 -26.04 10.27 -16.66
C GLY A 86 -25.98 10.51 -15.15
N LYS A 87 -26.58 11.61 -14.69
CA LYS A 87 -26.72 11.90 -13.26
C LYS A 87 -27.56 10.84 -12.55
N GLU A 88 -27.18 10.53 -11.32
CA GLU A 88 -27.93 9.60 -10.48
C GLU A 88 -29.27 10.23 -10.05
N LYS A 89 -30.34 9.42 -10.04
CA LYS A 89 -31.67 9.86 -9.62
C LYS A 89 -31.81 9.66 -8.11
N ALA A 90 -32.56 10.55 -7.47
CA ALA A 90 -32.89 10.41 -6.05
C ALA A 90 -33.51 9.02 -5.77
N GLY A 91 -33.02 8.35 -4.73
CA GLY A 91 -33.50 7.02 -4.30
C GLY A 91 -32.93 5.82 -5.08
N ARG A 92 -32.11 6.02 -6.12
CA ARG A 92 -31.43 4.94 -6.84
C ARG A 92 -29.92 5.12 -6.72
N VAL A 93 -29.21 4.10 -6.25
CA VAL A 93 -27.74 4.10 -6.23
C VAL A 93 -27.21 2.94 -7.06
N ARG A 94 -26.48 3.26 -8.13
CA ARG A 94 -25.84 2.29 -9.02
C ARG A 94 -24.49 1.84 -8.45
N CYS A 95 -23.98 0.73 -8.97
CA CYS A 95 -22.62 0.23 -8.67
C CYS A 95 -22.38 -0.28 -7.24
N HIS A 96 -23.44 -0.44 -6.43
CA HIS A 96 -23.39 -1.04 -5.11
C HIS A 96 -23.85 -2.50 -5.19
N GLY A 97 -23.07 -3.31 -5.91
CA GLY A 97 -23.33 -4.75 -6.04
C GLY A 97 -23.29 -5.46 -4.68
N ARG A 98 -23.67 -6.74 -4.64
CA ARG A 98 -23.74 -7.51 -3.37
C ARG A 98 -22.37 -7.78 -2.72
N VAL A 99 -21.29 -7.75 -3.49
CA VAL A 99 -20.00 -8.33 -3.08
C VAL A 99 -18.98 -7.28 -2.63
N THR A 100 -18.94 -6.13 -3.29
CA THR A 100 -17.93 -5.10 -3.03
C THR A 100 -18.55 -3.98 -2.20
N THR A 101 -18.01 -3.78 -0.99
CA THR A 101 -18.35 -2.62 -0.16
C THR A 101 -17.27 -1.55 -0.24
N PRO A 102 -17.61 -0.26 -0.07
CA PRO A 102 -16.65 0.84 0.00
C PRO A 102 -15.48 0.59 0.95
N THR A 103 -15.76 -0.03 2.10
CA THR A 103 -14.74 -0.35 3.11
C THR A 103 -13.80 -1.45 2.66
N LEU A 104 -14.30 -2.47 1.93
CA LEU A 104 -13.47 -3.54 1.40
C LEU A 104 -12.50 -3.00 0.33
N LEU A 105 -12.98 -2.10 -0.52
CA LEU A 105 -12.15 -1.44 -1.53
C LEU A 105 -10.96 -0.72 -0.93
N LYS A 106 -11.21 0.16 0.05
CA LYS A 106 -10.14 0.88 0.75
C LYS A 106 -9.14 -0.05 1.41
N LYS A 107 -9.61 -1.12 2.06
CA LYS A 107 -8.74 -2.12 2.67
C LYS A 107 -7.83 -2.78 1.63
N ASN A 108 -8.35 -3.09 0.45
CA ASN A 108 -7.56 -3.70 -0.62
C ASN A 108 -6.51 -2.73 -1.18
N GLU A 109 -6.85 -1.45 -1.35
CA GLU A 109 -5.91 -0.39 -1.74
C GLU A 109 -4.79 -0.21 -0.71
N GLU A 110 -5.14 -0.14 0.58
CA GLU A 110 -4.17 -0.09 1.69
C GLU A 110 -3.25 -1.31 1.67
N ILE A 111 -3.79 -2.52 1.49
CA ILE A 111 -2.99 -3.74 1.39
C ILE A 111 -2.05 -3.69 0.17
N ALA A 112 -2.51 -3.18 -0.97
CA ALA A 112 -1.71 -3.08 -2.18
C ALA A 112 -0.54 -2.10 -2.01
N THR A 113 -0.79 -0.92 -1.44
CA THR A 113 0.24 0.08 -1.15
C THR A 113 1.29 -0.43 -0.16
N LEU A 114 0.85 -1.09 0.92
CA LEU A 114 1.76 -1.72 1.89
C LEU A 114 2.61 -2.83 1.25
N LYS A 115 2.02 -3.66 0.39
CA LYS A 115 2.77 -4.69 -0.36
C LYS A 115 3.83 -4.06 -1.27
N GLN A 116 3.50 -2.96 -1.95
CA GLN A 116 4.45 -2.26 -2.81
C GLN A 116 5.58 -1.65 -2.00
N GLN A 117 5.28 -0.95 -0.90
CA GLN A 117 6.29 -0.40 0.01
C GLN A 117 7.23 -1.48 0.54
N HIS A 118 6.66 -2.58 1.05
CA HIS A 118 7.45 -3.72 1.52
C HIS A 118 8.33 -4.32 0.41
N ALA A 119 7.83 -4.44 -0.83
CA ALA A 119 8.64 -4.91 -1.96
C ALA A 119 9.81 -3.95 -2.27
N THR A 120 9.59 -2.64 -2.22
CA THR A 120 10.65 -1.65 -2.43
C THR A 120 11.69 -1.65 -1.31
N GLU A 121 11.25 -1.77 -0.05
CA GLU A 121 12.14 -1.88 1.11
C GLU A 121 12.97 -3.15 1.04
N LYS A 122 12.35 -4.28 0.71
CA LYS A 122 13.03 -5.56 0.52
C LYS A 122 14.11 -5.46 -0.56
N ALA A 123 13.78 -4.94 -1.74
CA ALA A 123 14.76 -4.77 -2.82
C ALA A 123 15.93 -3.85 -2.42
N THR A 124 15.63 -2.79 -1.67
CA THR A 124 16.65 -1.87 -1.15
C THR A 124 17.59 -2.57 -0.15
N LEU A 125 17.04 -3.41 0.72
CA LEU A 125 17.82 -4.16 1.71
C LEU A 125 18.65 -5.26 1.04
N GLU A 126 18.09 -5.99 0.08
CA GLU A 126 18.82 -6.98 -0.71
C GLU A 126 20.04 -6.36 -1.39
N GLY A 127 19.88 -5.18 -2.03
CA GLY A 127 21.01 -4.47 -2.63
C GLY A 127 22.09 -4.06 -1.62
N LYS A 128 21.72 -3.64 -0.40
CA LYS A 128 22.68 -3.33 0.66
C LYS A 128 23.43 -4.57 1.14
N VAL A 129 22.74 -5.69 1.29
CA VAL A 129 23.33 -6.98 1.68
C VAL A 129 24.33 -7.44 0.62
N ASP A 130 24.01 -7.31 -0.66
CA ASP A 130 24.92 -7.66 -1.75
C ASP A 130 26.21 -6.82 -1.76
N VAL A 131 26.10 -5.52 -1.48
CA VAL A 131 27.28 -4.62 -1.35
C VAL A 131 28.14 -5.04 -0.16
N MET A 132 27.52 -5.23 1.01
CA MET A 132 28.24 -5.66 2.21
C MET A 132 28.92 -7.02 2.01
N GLN A 133 28.28 -7.95 1.30
CA GLN A 133 28.86 -9.25 1.02
C GLN A 133 30.14 -9.14 0.17
N LYS A 134 30.15 -8.26 -0.84
CA LYS A 134 31.35 -7.99 -1.65
C LYS A 134 32.49 -7.40 -0.82
N GLU A 135 32.20 -6.40 0.01
CA GLU A 135 33.20 -5.78 0.90
C GLU A 135 33.81 -6.82 1.86
N VAL A 136 32.97 -7.70 2.42
CA VAL A 136 33.43 -8.79 3.29
C VAL A 136 34.34 -9.77 2.55
N ASP A 137 34.03 -10.11 1.31
CA ASP A 137 34.84 -11.07 0.52
C ASP A 137 36.16 -10.46 0.03
N GLU A 138 36.20 -9.16 -0.25
CA GLU A 138 37.44 -8.40 -0.49
C GLU A 138 38.33 -8.37 0.76
N LEU A 139 37.76 -8.05 1.92
CA LEU A 139 38.49 -8.06 3.20
C LEU A 139 39.06 -9.45 3.52
N LYS A 140 38.26 -10.51 3.34
CA LYS A 140 38.74 -11.91 3.50
C LYS A 140 39.93 -12.20 2.59
N SER A 141 39.88 -11.74 1.33
CA SER A 141 40.96 -11.95 0.36
C SER A 141 42.24 -11.22 0.77
N LEU A 142 42.14 -9.97 1.24
CA LEU A 142 43.27 -9.20 1.77
C LEU A 142 43.91 -9.89 2.98
N VAL A 143 43.09 -10.31 3.96
CA VAL A 143 43.58 -11.01 5.15
C VAL A 143 44.32 -12.29 4.78
N LYS A 144 43.80 -13.07 3.81
CA LYS A 144 44.46 -14.27 3.31
C LYS A 144 45.85 -13.97 2.71
N MET A 145 45.97 -12.92 1.89
CA MET A 145 47.26 -12.52 1.32
C MET A 145 48.27 -12.08 2.40
N MET A 146 47.83 -11.30 3.39
CA MET A 146 48.73 -10.86 4.48
C MET A 146 49.25 -12.04 5.31
N LEU A 147 48.40 -13.03 5.61
CA LEU A 147 48.79 -14.23 6.34
C LEU A 147 49.82 -15.06 5.53
N GLN A 148 49.62 -15.19 4.22
CA GLN A 148 50.58 -15.86 3.33
C GLN A 148 51.92 -15.13 3.25
N GLN A 149 51.92 -13.80 3.10
CA GLN A 149 53.16 -12.99 3.10
C GLN A 149 53.93 -13.12 4.42
N LYS A 150 53.25 -13.14 5.56
CA LYS A 150 53.89 -13.31 6.87
C LYS A 150 54.56 -14.68 6.98
N SER A 151 53.88 -15.73 6.53
CA SER A 151 54.44 -17.09 6.49
C SER A 151 55.67 -17.21 5.59
N LEU A 152 55.73 -16.45 4.48
CA LEU A 152 56.89 -16.43 3.58
C LEU A 152 58.09 -15.65 4.15
N ARG A 153 57.86 -14.67 5.02
CA ARG A 153 58.93 -13.91 5.71
C ARG A 153 59.46 -14.58 6.98
N SER A 154 58.79 -15.61 7.48
CA SER A 154 59.17 -16.34 8.69
C SER A 154 59.74 -17.74 8.42
N GLY A 155 60.05 -18.08 7.16
CA GLY A 155 60.82 -19.27 6.81
C GLY A 155 62.31 -19.10 7.13
N PRO A 156 63.03 -20.20 7.46
CA PRO A 156 64.38 -20.20 8.05
C PRO A 156 65.46 -19.53 7.19
#